data_AF-A0A524CT42-F1
#
_entry.id   AF-A0A524CT42-F1
#
_cell.length_a   1.000
_cell.length_b   1.000
_cell.length_c   1.000
_cell.angle_alpha   90.00
_cell.angle_beta   90.00
_cell.angle_gamma   90.00
#
_symmetry.space_group_name_H-M   'P 1'
#
loop_
_entity.id
_entity.type
_entity.pdbx_description
1 polymer ?
#
loop_
_entity_poly.entity_id
_entity_poly.type
_entity_poly.pdbx_seq_one_letter_code
_entity_poly.pdbx_strand_id
1 'polypeptide(L)'
;MARDSTLGISCSERDSGKRAYVRASDSVYQIHLENCVRHTRRSYGEMKMRGVYVLVMRLGEVTARTVGSLGGVKFEPGLWVYVGSAMGTGSTSIEWRLTRHFSEDKTAHWHIDHLLSKPEVLKFAVYSETDKKLECVLAQAIREHPHFATGATGFGASDCRSGCTTHLFKYEGEGDIRSELLDILDSLRLTGRVVEDRDDLLGKC
;
A
#
# COMPACT_ATOMS: atom_id res chain seq x y z
N MET A 1 46.02 -6.60 25.22
CA MET A 1 46.92 -6.56 24.05
C MET A 1 46.15 -7.07 22.84
N ALA A 2 46.32 -6.41 21.72
CA ALA A 2 45.63 -6.54 20.43
C ALA A 2 45.60 -8.00 19.87
N ARG A 3 44.76 -8.42 18.92
CA ARG A 3 44.44 -7.79 17.62
C ARG A 3 43.15 -8.36 17.01
N ASP A 4 42.51 -7.48 16.25
CA ASP A 4 41.61 -7.63 15.11
C ASP A 4 42.03 -8.74 14.11
N SER A 5 41.05 -9.44 13.51
CA SER A 5 41.14 -10.01 12.15
C SER A 5 39.74 -10.31 11.61
N THR A 6 39.25 -9.41 10.77
CA THR A 6 38.15 -9.62 9.82
C THR A 6 38.55 -10.67 8.79
N LEU A 7 37.64 -11.57 8.38
CA LEU A 7 37.68 -12.25 7.07
C LEU A 7 36.27 -12.76 6.74
N GLY A 8 35.62 -12.09 5.79
CA GLY A 8 34.39 -12.55 5.17
C GLY A 8 34.65 -13.56 4.06
N ILE A 9 33.64 -14.39 3.74
CA ILE A 9 33.50 -15.21 2.53
C ILE A 9 31.98 -15.37 2.32
N SER A 10 31.34 -14.59 1.45
CA SER A 10 31.08 -14.84 0.01
C SER A 10 30.22 -16.08 -0.29
N CYS A 11 29.14 -15.86 -1.05
CA CYS A 11 28.30 -16.89 -1.66
C CYS A 11 29.10 -17.98 -2.38
N SER A 12 28.67 -19.24 -2.24
CA SER A 12 28.77 -20.22 -3.31
C SER A 12 27.66 -21.27 -3.19
N GLU A 13 26.96 -21.48 -4.30
CA GLU A 13 25.95 -22.51 -4.51
C GLU A 13 26.60 -23.90 -4.52
N ARG A 14 25.96 -24.90 -3.88
CA ARG A 14 25.47 -26.14 -4.52
C ARG A 14 25.05 -27.20 -3.51
N ASP A 15 23.78 -27.58 -3.66
CA ASP A 15 23.15 -28.89 -3.50
C ASP A 15 24.02 -30.07 -2.99
N SER A 16 23.60 -30.70 -1.89
CA SER A 16 23.95 -32.08 -1.48
C SER A 16 23.14 -32.49 -0.26
N GLY A 17 22.13 -33.33 -0.45
CA GLY A 17 21.26 -33.84 0.60
C GLY A 17 21.99 -34.49 1.77
N LYS A 18 21.73 -33.99 2.99
CA LYS A 18 21.87 -34.73 4.25
C LYS A 18 20.70 -34.37 5.16
N ARG A 19 19.84 -35.36 5.43
CA ARG A 19 18.76 -35.27 6.43
C ARG A 19 19.40 -35.08 7.81
N ALA A 20 19.24 -33.90 8.40
CA ALA A 20 19.47 -33.69 9.82
C ALA A 20 18.18 -34.04 10.57
N TYR A 21 18.22 -35.13 11.34
CA TYR A 21 17.17 -35.50 12.29
C TYR A 21 17.41 -34.71 13.58
N VAL A 22 16.53 -33.76 13.91
CA VAL A 22 16.53 -33.10 15.23
C VAL A 22 15.30 -33.58 15.98
N ARG A 23 15.51 -34.08 17.20
CA ARG A 23 14.50 -34.72 18.04
C ARG A 23 13.40 -33.71 18.40
N ALA A 24 12.16 -34.14 18.20
CA ALA A 24 10.94 -33.42 18.54
C ALA A 24 10.64 -33.52 20.04
N SER A 25 10.78 -32.42 20.77
CA SER A 25 10.15 -32.25 22.08
C SER A 25 10.09 -30.77 22.49
N ASP A 26 9.48 -29.91 21.67
CA ASP A 26 9.04 -28.57 22.10
C ASP A 26 7.75 -28.21 21.36
N SER A 27 6.62 -28.24 22.08
CA SER A 27 5.26 -27.98 21.56
C SER A 27 5.05 -26.57 21.01
N VAL A 28 6.00 -25.65 21.24
CA VAL A 28 5.95 -24.25 20.80
C VAL A 28 6.48 -24.09 19.35
N TYR A 29 7.42 -24.94 18.92
CA TYR A 29 7.98 -24.89 17.57
C TYR A 29 7.05 -25.44 16.48
N GLN A 30 6.14 -26.36 16.83
CA GLN A 30 5.12 -26.87 15.92
C GLN A 30 4.11 -25.79 15.52
N ILE A 31 3.70 -24.93 16.46
CA ILE A 31 2.75 -23.84 16.17
C ILE A 31 3.41 -22.75 15.28
N HIS A 32 4.71 -22.51 15.45
CA HIS A 32 5.43 -21.51 14.63
C HIS A 32 5.61 -21.97 13.17
N LEU A 33 5.86 -23.27 12.94
CA LEU A 33 5.97 -23.83 11.60
C LEU A 33 4.61 -23.97 10.91
N GLU A 34 3.54 -24.33 11.63
CA GLU A 34 2.20 -24.41 11.04
C GLU A 34 1.66 -23.04 10.60
N ASN A 35 2.04 -21.95 11.29
CA ASN A 35 1.67 -20.59 10.90
C ASN A 35 2.50 -20.05 9.71
N CYS A 36 3.77 -20.44 9.60
CA CYS A 36 4.63 -20.10 8.45
C CYS A 36 4.22 -20.84 7.15
N VAL A 37 3.78 -22.10 7.25
CA VAL A 37 3.42 -22.92 6.07
C VAL A 37 2.05 -22.54 5.49
N ARG A 38 1.14 -21.94 6.27
CA ARG A 38 -0.14 -21.45 5.73
C ARG A 38 -0.02 -20.19 4.87
N HIS A 39 1.04 -19.39 5.04
CA HIS A 39 1.22 -18.14 4.31
C HIS A 39 2.14 -18.24 3.08
N THR A 40 2.91 -19.31 2.94
CA THR A 40 3.88 -19.47 1.84
C THR A 40 3.32 -20.37 0.73
N ARG A 41 2.29 -19.91 0.01
CA ARG A 41 1.94 -20.44 -1.32
C ARG A 41 0.95 -19.62 -2.16
N ARG A 42 0.99 -18.29 -2.14
CA ARG A 42 0.43 -17.54 -3.30
C ARG A 42 1.49 -17.52 -4.39
N SER A 43 1.36 -18.46 -5.32
CA SER A 43 2.16 -18.46 -6.55
C SER A 43 2.05 -17.08 -7.23
N TYR A 44 3.15 -16.55 -7.75
CA TYR A 44 3.22 -15.23 -8.40
C TYR A 44 2.18 -15.05 -9.54
N GLY A 45 1.58 -16.14 -10.03
CA GLY A 45 0.51 -16.16 -11.05
C GLY A 45 -0.92 -16.03 -10.51
N GLU A 46 -1.13 -15.94 -9.18
CA GLU A 46 -2.47 -16.02 -8.58
C GLU A 46 -2.79 -14.88 -7.59
N MET A 47 -2.10 -13.75 -7.70
CA MET A 47 -2.49 -12.50 -7.03
C MET A 47 -3.82 -12.00 -7.62
N LYS A 48 -4.88 -12.20 -6.84
CA LYS A 48 -6.28 -11.96 -7.21
C LYS A 48 -6.97 -10.97 -6.28
N MET A 49 -6.26 -10.33 -5.34
CA MET A 49 -6.94 -9.43 -4.41
C MET A 49 -7.51 -8.26 -5.20
N ARG A 50 -8.84 -8.21 -5.23
CA ARG A 50 -9.61 -7.13 -5.84
C ARG A 50 -10.18 -6.25 -4.77
N GLY A 51 -10.36 -4.98 -5.07
CA GLY A 51 -11.11 -4.09 -4.18
C GLY A 51 -10.64 -2.66 -4.25
N VAL A 52 -10.57 -2.03 -3.09
CA VAL A 52 -10.26 -0.60 -2.94
C VAL A 52 -9.08 -0.40 -2.00
N TYR A 53 -8.36 0.68 -2.21
CA TYR A 53 -7.26 1.09 -1.36
C TYR A 53 -7.21 2.61 -1.20
N VAL A 54 -6.63 3.04 -0.09
CA VAL A 54 -6.33 4.42 0.25
C VAL A 54 -4.84 4.52 0.49
N LEU A 55 -4.16 5.38 -0.26
CA LEU A 55 -2.74 5.69 -0.06
C LEU A 55 -2.65 6.89 0.87
N VAL A 56 -1.87 6.78 1.95
CA VAL A 56 -1.63 7.86 2.89
C VAL A 56 -0.24 8.43 2.67
N MET A 57 -0.18 9.73 2.40
CA MET A 57 1.03 10.43 2.04
C MET A 57 1.30 11.60 2.98
N ARG A 58 2.57 11.92 3.21
CA ARG A 58 3.00 13.11 3.95
C ARG A 58 3.85 13.99 3.05
N LEU A 59 3.42 15.23 2.87
CA LEU A 59 4.20 16.28 2.21
C LEU A 59 4.79 17.20 3.28
N GLY A 60 6.12 17.30 3.34
CA GLY A 60 6.83 18.15 4.31
C GLY A 60 6.95 19.61 3.88
N GLU A 61 6.80 19.87 2.58
CA GLU A 61 6.96 21.19 1.97
C GLU A 61 5.93 21.40 0.86
N VAL A 62 5.74 22.66 0.49
CA VAL A 62 4.92 23.03 -0.67
C VAL A 62 5.47 22.31 -1.90
N THR A 63 4.64 21.49 -2.52
CA THR A 63 5.05 20.66 -3.65
C THR A 63 4.21 21.02 -4.88
N ALA A 64 4.86 21.39 -5.98
CA ALA A 64 4.18 21.55 -7.27
C ALA A 64 4.45 20.32 -8.16
N ARG A 65 3.42 19.72 -8.73
CA ARG A 65 3.54 18.59 -9.66
C ARG A 65 2.71 18.80 -10.91
N THR A 66 3.27 18.43 -12.05
CA THR A 66 2.51 18.31 -13.29
C THR A 66 1.82 16.95 -13.30
N VAL A 67 0.49 16.95 -13.37
CA VAL A 67 -0.34 15.75 -13.25
C VAL A 67 -1.10 15.55 -14.56
N GLY A 68 -0.53 14.82 -15.51
CA GLY A 68 -1.18 14.52 -16.78
C GLY A 68 -1.81 15.76 -17.46
N SER A 69 -3.10 15.66 -17.81
CA SER A 69 -3.88 16.74 -18.42
C SER A 69 -4.35 17.84 -17.45
N LEU A 70 -4.20 17.64 -16.14
CA LEU A 70 -4.54 18.65 -15.12
C LEU A 70 -3.51 19.77 -15.04
N GLY A 71 -2.35 19.60 -15.67
CA GLY A 71 -1.27 20.58 -15.61
C GLY A 71 -0.64 20.67 -14.23
N GLY A 72 -0.17 21.87 -13.86
CA GLY A 72 0.52 22.11 -12.60
C GLY A 72 -0.46 22.20 -11.42
N VAL A 73 -0.32 21.29 -10.47
CA VAL A 73 -1.08 21.27 -9.21
C VAL A 73 -0.13 21.59 -8.06
N LYS A 74 -0.53 22.51 -7.19
CA LYS A 74 0.18 22.88 -5.97
C LYS A 74 -0.43 22.15 -4.78
N PHE A 75 0.43 21.52 -3.97
CA PHE A 75 0.07 20.83 -2.75
C PHE A 75 0.70 21.54 -1.57
N GLU A 76 -0.13 21.85 -0.58
CA GLU A 76 0.35 22.38 0.70
C GLU A 76 0.90 21.23 1.57
N PRO A 77 1.84 21.52 2.50
CA PRO A 77 2.33 20.55 3.47
C PRO A 77 1.18 19.92 4.26
N GLY A 78 1.36 18.65 4.66
CA GLY A 78 0.41 17.91 5.47
C GLY A 78 0.23 16.46 5.05
N LEU A 79 -0.81 15.84 5.62
CA LEU A 79 -1.24 14.50 5.27
C LEU A 79 -2.27 14.54 4.14
N TRP A 80 -2.06 13.69 3.14
CA TRP A 80 -2.92 13.57 1.98
C TRP A 80 -3.32 12.11 1.79
N VAL A 81 -4.56 11.88 1.37
CA VAL A 81 -5.08 10.55 1.06
C VAL A 81 -5.56 10.48 -0.38
N TYR A 82 -5.24 9.38 -1.04
CA TYR A 82 -5.69 9.09 -2.40
C TYR A 82 -6.47 7.79 -2.43
N VAL A 83 -7.69 7.83 -2.98
CA VAL A 83 -8.55 6.65 -3.13
C VAL A 83 -8.36 6.06 -4.52
N GLY A 84 -8.16 4.74 -4.57
CA GLY A 84 -8.11 3.99 -5.82
C GLY A 84 -8.81 2.63 -5.70
N SER A 85 -9.19 2.07 -6.85
CA SER A 85 -9.60 0.67 -6.94
C SER A 85 -8.55 -0.21 -7.61
N ALA A 86 -8.67 -1.51 -7.43
CA ALA A 86 -7.91 -2.53 -8.14
C ALA A 86 -8.87 -3.69 -8.43
N MET A 87 -9.60 -3.62 -9.54
CA MET A 87 -10.68 -4.59 -9.85
C MET A 87 -10.24 -5.71 -10.80
N GLY A 88 -8.97 -5.72 -11.21
CA GLY A 88 -8.47 -6.68 -12.20
C GLY A 88 -7.76 -7.87 -11.56
N THR A 89 -6.84 -8.49 -12.31
CA THR A 89 -6.00 -9.61 -11.87
C THR A 89 -4.56 -9.35 -12.30
N GLY A 90 -3.58 -10.02 -11.67
CA GLY A 90 -2.17 -9.79 -11.99
C GLY A 90 -1.81 -8.33 -11.75
N SER A 91 -1.19 -7.64 -12.71
CA SER A 91 -0.70 -6.26 -12.58
C SER A 91 -1.75 -5.20 -12.19
N THR A 92 -3.03 -5.55 -12.18
CA THR A 92 -4.15 -4.67 -11.81
C THR A 92 -4.86 -5.08 -10.52
N SER A 93 -4.32 -6.08 -9.79
CA SER A 93 -4.75 -6.47 -8.45
C SER A 93 -4.22 -5.51 -7.38
N ILE A 94 -4.82 -5.55 -6.19
CA ILE A 94 -4.41 -4.74 -5.04
C ILE A 94 -2.91 -4.94 -4.77
N GLU A 95 -2.44 -6.19 -4.76
CA GLU A 95 -1.06 -6.51 -4.44
C GLU A 95 -0.09 -5.82 -5.41
N TRP A 96 -0.36 -5.89 -6.71
CA TRP A 96 0.49 -5.27 -7.72
C TRP A 96 0.39 -3.75 -7.72
N ARG A 97 -0.81 -3.19 -7.52
CA ARG A 97 -0.98 -1.73 -7.44
C ARG A 97 -0.23 -1.16 -6.24
N LEU A 98 -0.42 -1.75 -5.06
CA LEU A 98 0.28 -1.31 -3.84
C LEU A 98 1.79 -1.53 -3.97
N THR A 99 2.25 -2.70 -4.43
CA THR A 99 3.69 -2.95 -4.67
C THR A 99 4.30 -1.89 -5.58
N ARG A 100 3.60 -1.52 -6.66
CA ARG A 100 4.04 -0.45 -7.56
C ARG A 100 4.09 0.90 -6.86
N HIS A 101 3.10 1.23 -6.04
CA HIS A 101 3.05 2.48 -5.30
C HIS A 101 4.20 2.62 -4.30
N PHE A 102 4.61 1.51 -3.66
CA PHE A 102 5.78 1.44 -2.79
C PHE A 102 7.12 1.34 -3.55
N SER A 103 7.12 1.09 -4.87
CA SER A 103 8.36 1.00 -5.66
C SER A 103 8.87 2.39 -6.06
N GLU A 104 10.19 2.59 -5.98
CA GLU A 104 10.84 3.88 -6.26
C GLU A 104 11.06 4.12 -7.76
N ASP A 105 11.44 3.08 -8.50
CA ASP A 105 11.70 3.18 -9.94
C ASP A 105 10.47 2.74 -10.74
N LYS A 106 9.71 3.73 -11.23
CA LYS A 106 8.51 3.49 -12.03
C LYS A 106 8.24 4.60 -13.03
N THR A 107 7.87 4.21 -14.24
CA THR A 107 7.23 5.12 -15.20
C THR A 107 5.90 5.59 -14.64
N ALA A 108 5.64 6.90 -14.61
CA ALA A 108 4.35 7.40 -14.16
C ALA A 108 3.23 6.92 -15.11
N HIS A 109 2.27 6.17 -14.58
CA HIS A 109 1.10 5.68 -15.33
C HIS A 109 -0.20 6.19 -14.74
N TRP A 110 -0.25 6.46 -13.44
CA TRP A 110 -1.42 7.03 -12.77
C TRP A 110 -1.13 8.43 -12.24
N HIS A 111 -2.19 9.24 -12.08
CA HIS A 111 -2.07 10.59 -11.53
C HIS A 111 -1.31 10.61 -10.19
N ILE A 112 -1.53 9.59 -9.35
CA ILE A 112 -0.85 9.46 -8.07
C ILE A 112 0.64 9.14 -8.20
N ASP A 113 1.08 8.48 -9.28
CA ASP A 113 2.51 8.19 -9.52
C ASP A 113 3.32 9.48 -9.66
N HIS A 114 2.72 10.54 -10.21
CA HIS A 114 3.34 11.86 -10.31
C HIS A 114 3.54 12.52 -8.93
N LEU A 115 2.68 12.20 -7.96
CA LEU A 115 2.80 12.69 -6.58
C LEU A 115 3.78 11.83 -5.77
N LEU A 116 3.80 10.51 -6.04
CA LEU A 116 4.66 9.51 -5.39
C LEU A 116 6.09 9.43 -5.95
N SER A 117 6.51 10.38 -6.78
CA SER A 117 7.84 10.36 -7.42
C SER A 117 9.02 10.57 -6.44
N LYS A 118 8.75 10.72 -5.13
CA LYS A 118 9.74 10.77 -4.06
C LYS A 118 9.35 9.72 -3.00
N PRO A 119 10.27 8.85 -2.56
CA PRO A 119 9.96 7.74 -1.65
C PRO A 119 9.44 8.18 -0.28
N GLU A 120 9.87 9.35 0.21
CA GLU A 120 9.50 9.88 1.53
C GLU A 120 8.02 10.29 1.65
N VAL A 121 7.30 10.32 0.53
CA VAL A 121 5.92 10.80 0.44
C VAL A 121 4.92 9.75 0.90
N LEU A 122 5.10 8.47 0.56
CA LEU A 122 4.16 7.41 0.96
C LEU A 122 4.46 6.94 2.38
N LYS A 123 3.44 6.88 3.25
CA LYS A 123 3.58 6.41 4.64
C LYS A 123 3.05 5.00 4.84
N PHE A 124 1.84 4.75 4.36
CA PHE A 124 1.21 3.45 4.40
C PHE A 124 0.02 3.45 3.43
N ALA A 125 -0.55 2.27 3.22
CA ALA A 125 -1.80 2.09 2.52
C ALA A 125 -2.81 1.37 3.43
N VAL A 126 -4.09 1.71 3.29
CA VAL A 126 -5.19 0.90 3.83
C VAL A 126 -5.92 0.30 2.64
N TYR A 127 -6.22 -0.99 2.67
CA TYR A 127 -6.97 -1.64 1.60
C TYR A 127 -8.09 -2.52 2.15
N SER A 128 -9.06 -2.80 1.30
CA SER A 128 -10.10 -3.79 1.58
C SER A 128 -10.40 -4.61 0.34
N GLU A 129 -10.52 -5.93 0.52
CA GLU A 129 -10.87 -6.86 -0.54
C GLU A 129 -12.38 -6.83 -0.80
N THR A 130 -12.76 -6.63 -2.06
CA THR A 130 -14.16 -6.63 -2.49
C THR A 130 -14.26 -6.82 -4.00
N ASP A 131 -15.28 -7.55 -4.44
CA ASP A 131 -15.64 -7.66 -5.87
C ASP A 131 -16.51 -6.49 -6.35
N LYS A 132 -16.94 -5.61 -5.45
CA LYS A 132 -17.76 -4.44 -5.77
C LYS A 132 -16.89 -3.24 -6.14
N LYS A 133 -17.34 -2.46 -7.12
CA LYS A 133 -16.71 -1.18 -7.50
C LYS A 133 -17.08 -0.09 -6.48
N LEU A 134 -16.33 -0.02 -5.38
CA LEU A 134 -16.62 0.88 -4.25
C LEU A 134 -15.70 2.11 -4.17
N GLU A 135 -14.87 2.37 -5.19
CA GLU A 135 -13.95 3.52 -5.20
C GLU A 135 -14.67 4.85 -4.99
N CYS A 136 -15.72 5.12 -5.77
CA CYS A 136 -16.49 6.36 -5.65
C CYS A 136 -17.25 6.44 -4.32
N VAL A 137 -17.72 5.30 -3.81
CA VAL A 137 -18.42 5.23 -2.52
C VAL A 137 -17.45 5.57 -1.38
N LEU A 138 -16.24 5.00 -1.41
CA LEU A 138 -15.20 5.30 -0.44
C LEU A 138 -14.70 6.75 -0.56
N ALA A 139 -14.50 7.26 -1.78
CA ALA A 139 -14.13 8.65 -2.02
C ALA A 139 -15.22 9.62 -1.52
N GLN A 140 -16.49 9.27 -1.68
CA GLN A 140 -17.60 10.05 -1.14
C GLN A 140 -17.62 10.02 0.39
N ALA A 141 -17.46 8.85 1.00
CA ALA A 141 -17.41 8.72 2.46
C ALA A 141 -16.27 9.56 3.07
N ILE A 142 -15.08 9.54 2.45
CA ILE A 142 -13.95 10.39 2.87
C ILE A 142 -14.27 11.87 2.67
N ARG A 143 -14.88 12.26 1.54
CA ARG A 143 -15.29 13.65 1.29
C ARG A 143 -16.26 14.19 2.33
N GLU A 144 -17.20 13.36 2.77
CA GLU A 144 -18.24 13.73 3.74
C GLU A 144 -17.72 13.72 5.19
N HIS A 145 -16.54 13.17 5.43
CA HIS A 145 -15.94 13.09 6.75
C HIS A 145 -15.36 14.44 7.19
N PRO A 146 -15.62 14.92 8.42
CA PRO A 146 -15.30 16.28 8.87
C PRO A 146 -13.79 16.59 8.89
N HIS A 147 -12.94 15.57 8.96
CA HIS A 147 -11.49 15.72 9.04
C HIS A 147 -10.80 15.74 7.67
N PHE A 148 -11.53 15.78 6.56
CA PHE A 148 -10.95 15.75 5.22
C PHE A 148 -11.41 16.93 4.35
N ALA A 149 -10.45 17.63 3.76
CA ALA A 149 -10.68 18.66 2.77
C ALA A 149 -10.50 18.12 1.35
N THR A 150 -11.30 18.62 0.40
CA THR A 150 -11.24 18.21 -1.00
C THR A 150 -9.94 18.71 -1.66
N GLY A 151 -9.19 17.81 -2.30
CA GLY A 151 -7.99 18.15 -3.06
C GLY A 151 -8.27 18.72 -4.45
N ALA A 152 -7.26 18.72 -5.31
CA ALA A 152 -7.36 19.28 -6.66
C ALA A 152 -8.44 18.59 -7.50
N THR A 153 -9.31 19.40 -8.12
CA THR A 153 -10.37 18.94 -9.02
C THR A 153 -9.79 18.13 -10.19
N GLY A 154 -10.45 17.03 -10.54
CA GLY A 154 -10.10 16.10 -11.59
C GLY A 154 -9.00 15.10 -11.22
N PHE A 155 -8.30 15.28 -10.09
CA PHE A 155 -7.24 14.37 -9.66
C PHE A 155 -7.81 12.98 -9.32
N GLY A 156 -7.37 11.96 -10.06
CA GLY A 156 -7.88 10.58 -9.91
C GLY A 156 -9.34 10.37 -10.30
N ALA A 157 -10.04 11.41 -10.76
CA ALA A 157 -11.46 11.35 -11.11
C ALA A 157 -11.74 11.63 -12.60
N SER A 158 -10.69 11.77 -13.43
CA SER A 158 -10.83 12.18 -14.84
C SER A 158 -11.60 11.16 -15.70
N ASP A 159 -11.56 9.88 -15.35
CA ASP A 159 -12.32 8.79 -15.99
C ASP A 159 -13.54 8.35 -15.15
N CYS A 160 -13.84 9.04 -14.05
CA CYS A 160 -14.93 8.71 -13.15
C CYS A 160 -16.29 9.12 -13.74
N ARG A 161 -17.15 8.13 -13.98
CA ARG A 161 -18.52 8.35 -14.51
C ARG A 161 -19.54 8.71 -13.43
N SER A 162 -19.17 8.62 -12.16
CA SER A 162 -20.04 8.91 -11.02
C SER A 162 -20.05 10.39 -10.63
N GLY A 163 -19.32 11.25 -11.36
CA GLY A 163 -19.29 12.69 -11.10
C GLY A 163 -18.41 13.11 -9.92
N CYS A 164 -17.46 12.28 -9.50
CA CYS A 164 -16.52 12.65 -8.43
C CYS A 164 -15.68 13.86 -8.85
N THR A 165 -15.58 14.86 -7.97
CA THR A 165 -14.73 16.03 -8.27
C THR A 165 -13.25 15.70 -8.15
N THR A 166 -12.87 14.79 -7.27
CA THR A 166 -11.50 14.33 -7.03
C THR A 166 -11.54 13.06 -6.20
N HIS A 167 -10.50 12.22 -6.29
CA HIS A 167 -10.25 11.10 -5.37
C HIS A 167 -9.07 11.38 -4.43
N LEU A 168 -8.60 12.64 -4.39
CA LEU A 168 -7.52 13.10 -3.52
C LEU A 168 -8.07 14.05 -2.45
N PHE A 169 -7.72 13.82 -1.20
CA PHE A 169 -8.18 14.61 -0.06
C PHE A 169 -7.01 14.96 0.87
N LYS A 170 -7.08 16.12 1.51
CA LYS A 170 -6.14 16.52 2.56
C LYS A 170 -6.75 16.18 3.92
N TYR A 171 -5.98 15.57 4.80
CA TYR A 171 -6.41 15.33 6.18
C TYR A 171 -6.10 16.57 7.04
N GLU A 172 -7.12 17.04 7.74
CA GLU A 172 -7.11 18.24 8.60
C GLU A 172 -7.48 17.92 10.06
N GLY A 173 -7.69 16.64 10.39
CA GLY A 173 -7.91 16.19 11.76
C GLY A 173 -6.64 16.18 12.60
N GLU A 174 -6.81 16.21 13.92
CA GLU A 174 -5.71 16.13 14.89
C GLU A 174 -5.44 14.69 15.37
N GLY A 175 -6.36 13.76 15.08
CA GLY A 175 -6.29 12.35 15.51
C GLY A 175 -5.41 11.47 14.61
N ASP A 176 -5.37 10.16 14.93
CA ASP A 176 -4.71 9.16 14.08
C ASP A 176 -5.52 8.90 12.81
N ILE A 177 -5.03 9.39 11.68
CA ILE A 177 -5.62 9.17 10.36
C ILE A 177 -5.81 7.68 10.04
N ARG A 178 -4.98 6.78 10.59
CA ARG A 178 -5.13 5.34 10.38
C ARG A 178 -6.45 4.84 10.97
N SER A 179 -6.76 5.21 12.21
CA SER A 179 -8.02 4.86 12.88
C SER A 179 -9.22 5.43 12.12
N GLU A 180 -9.16 6.71 11.74
CA GLU A 180 -10.22 7.37 10.98
C GLU A 180 -10.53 6.64 9.66
N LEU A 181 -9.49 6.23 8.92
CA LEU A 181 -9.68 5.49 7.67
C LEU A 181 -10.24 4.08 7.89
N LEU A 182 -9.86 3.40 8.97
CA LEU A 182 -10.41 2.09 9.31
C LEU A 182 -11.88 2.20 9.72
N ASP A 183 -12.25 3.24 10.47
CA ASP A 183 -13.63 3.51 10.88
C ASP A 183 -14.53 3.84 9.68
N ILE A 184 -14.02 4.63 8.72
CA ILE A 184 -14.71 4.89 7.45
C ILE A 184 -14.94 3.59 6.69
N LEU A 185 -13.95 2.70 6.59
CA LEU A 185 -14.12 1.40 5.93
C LEU A 185 -15.15 0.52 6.66
N ASP A 186 -15.09 0.47 7.98
CA ASP A 186 -16.04 -0.29 8.79
C ASP A 186 -17.49 0.21 8.61
N SER A 187 -17.68 1.53 8.54
CA SER A 187 -18.99 2.14 8.25
C SER A 187 -19.58 1.70 6.89
N LEU A 188 -18.71 1.37 5.94
CA LEU A 188 -19.06 0.83 4.62
C LEU A 188 -19.15 -0.71 4.60
N ARG A 189 -19.01 -1.36 5.76
CA ARG A 189 -18.95 -2.82 5.95
C ARG A 189 -17.78 -3.46 5.20
N LEU A 190 -16.65 -2.78 5.16
CA LEU A 190 -15.41 -3.23 4.55
C LEU A 190 -14.38 -3.56 5.62
N THR A 191 -13.78 -4.74 5.54
CA THR A 191 -12.67 -5.11 6.42
C THR A 191 -11.40 -4.43 5.94
N GLY A 192 -10.95 -3.41 6.67
CA GLY A 192 -9.70 -2.68 6.39
C GLY A 192 -8.46 -3.44 6.84
N ARG A 193 -7.40 -3.38 6.03
CA ARG A 193 -6.05 -3.90 6.35
C ARG A 193 -5.01 -2.82 6.04
N VAL A 194 -4.00 -2.71 6.89
CA VAL A 194 -2.92 -1.72 6.75
C VAL A 194 -1.67 -2.39 6.19
N VAL A 195 -0.93 -1.65 5.35
CA VAL A 195 0.34 -2.05 4.75
C VAL A 195 1.28 -0.86 4.85
N GLU A 196 2.43 -1.01 5.52
CA GLU A 196 3.38 0.09 5.68
C GLU A 196 4.47 0.05 4.60
N ASP A 197 4.79 -1.13 4.10
CA ASP A 197 5.78 -1.30 3.03
C ASP A 197 5.47 -2.46 2.06
N ARG A 198 6.43 -2.71 1.15
CA ARG A 198 6.31 -3.77 0.15
C ARG A 198 6.41 -5.18 0.76
N ASP A 199 7.20 -5.35 1.81
CA ASP A 199 7.50 -6.65 2.40
C ASP A 199 6.31 -7.16 3.24
N ASP A 200 5.60 -6.25 3.92
CA ASP A 200 4.29 -6.48 4.54
C ASP A 200 3.30 -7.12 3.56
N LEU A 201 3.27 -6.60 2.33
CA LEU A 201 2.33 -7.03 1.30
C LEU A 201 2.67 -8.42 0.73
N LEU A 202 3.97 -8.74 0.66
CA LEU A 202 4.48 -9.99 0.11
C LEU A 202 4.65 -11.08 1.19
N GLY A 203 4.37 -10.76 2.46
CA GLY A 203 4.55 -11.68 3.59
C GLY A 203 6.01 -12.08 3.80
N LYS A 204 6.95 -11.19 3.47
CA LYS A 204 8.38 -11.41 3.67
C LYS A 204 8.77 -10.80 5.02
N CYS A 205 8.74 -11.61 6.08
CA CYS A 205 9.47 -11.31 7.31
C CYS A 205 10.96 -11.61 7.14
#